data_AF-A0A958IXE3-F1
#
_entry.id   AF-A0A958IXE3-F1
#
_cell.length_a   1.000
_cell.length_b   1.000
_cell.length_c   1.000
_cell.angle_alpha   90.00
_cell.angle_beta   90.00
_cell.angle_gamma   90.00
#
_symmetry.space_group_name_H-M   'P 1'
#
loop_
_entity.id
_entity.type
_entity.pdbx_description
1 polymer ?
#
loop_
_entity_poly.entity_id
_entity_poly.type
_entity_poly.pdbx_seq_one_letter_code
_entity_poly.pdbx_strand_id
1 'polypeptide(L)'
;TLHNNSLMIYGPRRIGKTSLLHQLKQHLEQTPDQEYFFVPVYIDLQGTPEQRFFAVMMHDIVDGCESHIRLPEGLRIKSGDSDYSARDFSADIKQILALLKPLSSKRLKLVMLIDEVDELNAYSERANQKLRSIFMKTFAENLVAVMSGSFIRKRWESEGSPWYNFFEEIPVDSIDRQAAEALIRQPVKGIFRYEAAAVDKIIEYSDNVPYRIQKFCVNIISHVIEARRRVITAEDVERAKAKVLESEDV
;
A
#
# COMPACT_ATOMS: atom_id res chain seq x y z
N THR A 1 18.86 4.51 1.42
CA THR A 1 19.04 3.93 2.77
C THR A 1 17.80 3.14 3.16
N LEU A 2 17.62 1.95 2.59
CA LEU A 2 16.51 1.03 2.90
C LEU A 2 17.05 -0.23 3.63
N HIS A 3 18.08 -0.01 4.44
CA HIS A 3 18.76 -1.07 5.19
C HIS A 3 18.21 -1.07 6.61
N ASN A 4 17.32 -2.03 6.90
CA ASN A 4 16.81 -2.44 8.22
C ASN A 4 15.59 -1.72 8.82
N ASN A 5 15.02 -0.70 8.18
CA ASN A 5 13.77 -0.09 8.69
C ASN A 5 12.57 -0.63 7.92
N SER A 6 11.67 -1.33 8.62
CA SER A 6 10.33 -1.53 8.12
C SER A 6 9.60 -0.17 8.20
N LEU A 7 8.75 0.13 7.24
CA LEU A 7 8.13 1.45 7.10
C LEU A 7 6.64 1.35 7.34
N MET A 8 6.07 2.35 8.00
CA MET A 8 4.62 2.48 8.13
C MET A 8 4.17 3.82 7.56
N ILE A 9 3.37 3.75 6.51
CA ILE A 9 2.72 4.86 5.85
C ILE A 9 1.41 5.13 6.58
N TYR A 10 1.31 6.29 7.23
CA TYR A 10 0.09 6.69 7.96
C TYR A 10 -0.56 7.92 7.34
N GLY A 11 -1.87 7.99 7.39
CA GLY A 11 -2.62 9.15 6.87
C GLY A 11 -4.09 8.81 6.67
N PRO A 12 -4.98 9.80 6.50
CA PRO A 12 -6.41 9.58 6.43
C PRO A 12 -6.82 8.60 5.33
N ARG A 13 -8.00 7.98 5.47
CA ARG A 13 -8.56 7.12 4.42
C ARG A 13 -8.62 7.89 3.10
N ARG A 14 -8.32 7.18 2.00
CA ARG A 14 -8.29 7.75 0.66
C ARG A 14 -7.29 8.92 0.51
N ILE A 15 -6.17 9.00 1.25
CA ILE A 15 -5.12 10.00 0.94
C ILE A 15 -4.21 9.57 -0.23
N GLY A 16 -4.27 8.30 -0.65
CA GLY A 16 -3.44 7.73 -1.73
C GLY A 16 -2.40 6.70 -1.27
N LYS A 17 -2.50 6.16 -0.05
CA LYS A 17 -1.57 5.16 0.49
C LYS A 17 -1.50 3.89 -0.36
N THR A 18 -2.65 3.32 -0.72
CA THR A 18 -2.75 2.17 -1.63
C THR A 18 -2.05 2.42 -2.97
N SER A 19 -2.28 3.61 -3.55
CA SER A 19 -1.61 4.01 -4.80
C SER A 19 -0.10 4.13 -4.63
N LEU A 20 0.37 4.66 -3.50
CA LEU A 20 1.78 4.75 -3.16
C LEU A 20 2.42 3.36 -3.02
N LEU A 21 1.75 2.41 -2.36
CA LEU A 21 2.22 1.02 -2.29
C LEU A 21 2.30 0.37 -3.68
N HIS A 22 1.30 0.55 -4.54
CA HIS A 22 1.34 0.03 -5.91
C HIS A 22 2.47 0.64 -6.74
N GLN A 23 2.70 1.95 -6.63
CA GLN A 23 3.82 2.62 -7.30
C GLN A 23 5.16 2.10 -6.79
N LEU A 24 5.29 1.88 -5.48
CA LEU A 24 6.49 1.29 -4.89
C LEU A 24 6.72 -0.14 -5.41
N LYS A 25 5.68 -0.97 -5.48
CA LYS A 25 5.76 -2.32 -6.09
C LYS A 25 6.32 -2.26 -7.50
N GLN A 26 5.68 -1.46 -8.37
CA GLN A 26 6.08 -1.31 -9.76
C GLN A 26 7.52 -0.80 -9.90
N HIS A 27 7.91 0.17 -9.06
CA HIS A 27 9.26 0.71 -9.08
C HIS A 27 10.30 -0.34 -8.70
N LEU A 28 10.04 -1.14 -7.66
CA LEU A 28 10.92 -2.23 -7.22
C LEU A 28 11.05 -3.34 -8.27
N GLU A 29 9.99 -3.62 -9.03
CA GLU A 29 10.00 -4.61 -10.11
C GLU A 29 10.74 -4.12 -11.36
N GLN A 30 10.60 -2.84 -11.69
CA GLN A 30 11.09 -2.27 -12.96
C GLN A 30 12.47 -1.63 -12.85
N THR A 31 12.94 -1.34 -11.63
CA THR A 31 14.21 -0.64 -11.40
C THR A 31 15.19 -1.57 -10.69
N PRO A 32 16.11 -2.22 -11.43
CA PRO A 32 17.08 -3.12 -10.84
C PRO A 32 18.02 -2.38 -9.89
N ASP A 33 18.18 -2.89 -8.68
CA ASP A 33 19.16 -2.38 -7.71
C ASP A 33 20.53 -3.06 -7.92
N GLN A 34 21.63 -2.38 -7.60
CA GLN A 34 22.98 -2.94 -7.79
C GLN A 34 23.35 -3.99 -6.72
N GLU A 35 22.86 -3.83 -5.49
CA GLU A 35 23.19 -4.66 -4.34
C GLU A 35 22.09 -5.68 -4.00
N TYR A 36 20.82 -5.30 -4.25
CA TYR A 36 19.65 -6.08 -3.83
C TYR A 36 18.89 -6.72 -4.98
N PHE A 37 18.31 -7.88 -4.68
CA PHE A 37 17.27 -8.51 -5.47
C PHE A 37 15.95 -8.38 -4.70
N PHE A 38 15.10 -7.46 -5.15
CA PHE A 38 13.80 -7.20 -4.53
C PHE A 38 12.74 -8.12 -5.13
N VAL A 39 11.94 -8.73 -4.27
CA VAL A 39 10.73 -9.47 -4.62
C VAL A 39 9.58 -8.80 -3.89
N PRO A 40 8.87 -7.83 -4.50
CA PRO A 40 7.78 -7.15 -3.84
C PRO A 40 6.47 -7.92 -3.97
N VAL A 41 5.79 -8.13 -2.84
CA VAL A 41 4.49 -8.79 -2.76
C VAL A 41 3.48 -7.85 -2.13
N TYR A 42 2.30 -7.75 -2.73
CA TYR A 42 1.21 -6.92 -2.24
C TYR A 42 0.26 -7.78 -1.42
N ILE A 43 -0.10 -7.31 -0.22
CA ILE A 43 -0.95 -8.01 0.73
C ILE A 43 -2.07 -7.06 1.13
N ASP A 44 -3.32 -7.47 0.97
CA ASP A 44 -4.48 -6.68 1.36
C ASP A 44 -5.16 -7.30 2.57
N LEU A 45 -5.18 -6.57 3.69
CA LEU A 45 -5.82 -7.04 4.91
C LEU A 45 -7.30 -6.67 5.00
N GLN A 46 -7.84 -5.86 4.09
CA GLN A 46 -9.20 -5.33 4.21
C GLN A 46 -10.24 -6.44 4.43
N GLY A 47 -11.01 -6.33 5.52
CA GLY A 47 -12.05 -7.30 5.87
C GLY A 47 -11.52 -8.69 6.25
N THR A 48 -10.21 -8.84 6.50
CA THR A 48 -9.62 -10.12 6.89
C THR A 48 -9.95 -10.44 8.35
N PRO A 49 -10.58 -11.60 8.64
CA PRO A 49 -10.77 -12.04 10.01
C PRO A 49 -9.45 -12.49 10.65
N GLU A 50 -9.28 -12.27 11.96
CA GLU A 50 -8.08 -12.66 12.73
C GLU A 50 -7.66 -14.12 12.48
N GLN A 51 -8.62 -15.05 12.39
CA GLN A 51 -8.34 -16.47 12.21
C GLN A 51 -7.70 -16.78 10.85
N ARG A 52 -8.02 -15.98 9.82
CA ARG A 52 -7.50 -16.14 8.46
C ARG A 52 -6.29 -15.26 8.18
N PHE A 53 -5.90 -14.39 9.10
CA PHE A 53 -4.84 -13.42 8.91
C PHE A 53 -3.53 -14.00 8.33
N PHE A 54 -3.01 -15.07 8.94
CA PHE A 54 -1.77 -15.70 8.45
C PHE A 54 -1.98 -16.45 7.13
N ALA A 55 -3.16 -17.00 6.90
CA ALA A 55 -3.50 -17.68 5.66
C ALA A 55 -3.54 -16.68 4.49
N VAL A 56 -4.23 -15.55 4.66
CA VAL A 56 -4.35 -14.48 3.67
C VAL A 56 -2.97 -13.93 3.32
N MET A 57 -2.15 -13.56 4.32
CA MET A 57 -0.79 -13.10 4.06
C MET A 57 0.04 -14.13 3.30
N MET A 58 -0.05 -15.42 3.66
CA MET A 58 0.71 -16.45 2.95
C MET A 58 0.22 -16.66 1.53
N HIS A 59 -1.11 -16.66 1.30
CA HIS A 59 -1.68 -16.74 -0.03
C HIS A 59 -1.16 -15.61 -0.93
N ASP A 60 -1.22 -14.37 -0.46
CA ASP A 60 -0.73 -13.21 -1.21
C ASP A 60 0.79 -13.27 -1.48
N ILE A 61 1.58 -13.77 -0.52
CA ILE A 61 3.03 -14.01 -0.70
C ILE A 61 3.27 -15.07 -1.77
N VAL A 62 2.52 -16.18 -1.71
CA VAL A 62 2.62 -17.30 -2.64
C VAL A 62 2.31 -16.80 -4.05
N ASP A 63 1.16 -16.16 -4.24
CA ASP A 63 0.72 -15.59 -5.52
C ASP A 63 1.74 -14.58 -6.06
N GLY A 64 2.27 -13.70 -5.21
CA GLY A 64 3.28 -12.73 -5.58
C GLY A 64 4.64 -13.34 -5.97
N CYS A 65 4.93 -14.56 -5.52
CA CYS A 65 6.18 -15.26 -5.83
C CYS A 65 6.07 -16.24 -7.02
N GLU A 66 4.88 -16.57 -7.50
CA GLU A 66 4.68 -17.54 -8.60
C GLU A 66 5.42 -17.17 -9.89
N SER A 67 5.61 -15.89 -10.15
CA SER A 67 6.37 -15.38 -11.30
C SER A 67 7.88 -15.63 -11.21
N HIS A 68 8.39 -15.94 -10.02
CA HIS A 68 9.82 -16.12 -9.75
C HIS A 68 10.21 -17.56 -9.49
N ILE A 69 9.35 -18.33 -8.81
CA ILE A 69 9.63 -19.69 -8.37
C ILE A 69 8.47 -20.63 -8.68
N ARG A 70 8.80 -21.89 -8.95
CA ARG A 70 7.83 -22.97 -8.84
C ARG A 70 7.61 -23.27 -7.37
N LEU A 71 6.38 -23.09 -6.91
CA LEU A 71 6.01 -23.33 -5.52
C LEU A 71 6.20 -24.80 -5.14
N PRO A 72 6.72 -25.10 -3.93
CA PRO A 72 6.90 -26.48 -3.50
C PRO A 72 5.56 -27.11 -3.10
N GLU A 73 5.35 -28.36 -3.48
CA GLU A 73 4.15 -29.14 -3.09
C GLU A 73 4.04 -29.34 -1.56
N GLY A 74 5.14 -29.11 -0.82
CA GLY A 74 5.22 -29.24 0.64
C GLY A 74 4.90 -27.99 1.44
N LEU A 75 4.37 -26.92 0.82
CA LEU A 75 3.83 -25.80 1.60
C LEU A 75 2.66 -26.27 2.47
N ARG A 76 2.59 -25.76 3.70
CA ARG A 76 1.52 -26.11 4.64
C ARG A 76 0.23 -25.39 4.31
N ILE A 77 0.31 -24.20 3.71
CA ILE A 77 -0.86 -23.44 3.29
C ILE A 77 -1.65 -24.24 2.25
N LYS A 78 -2.96 -24.40 2.50
CA LYS A 78 -3.90 -25.04 1.59
C LYS A 78 -5.01 -24.05 1.25
N SER A 79 -5.66 -24.24 0.11
CA SER A 79 -6.78 -23.41 -0.30
C SER A 79 -7.90 -23.45 0.75
N GLY A 80 -8.24 -22.29 1.31
CA GLY A 80 -9.37 -22.12 2.25
C GLY A 80 -9.07 -22.47 3.70
N ASP A 81 -7.80 -22.57 4.09
CA ASP A 81 -7.39 -23.06 5.41
C ASP A 81 -7.61 -22.00 6.50
N SER A 82 -8.59 -22.22 7.39
CA SER A 82 -8.84 -21.35 8.55
C SER A 82 -7.97 -21.67 9.77
N ASP A 83 -7.29 -22.83 9.76
CA ASP A 83 -6.46 -23.30 10.88
C ASP A 83 -4.97 -23.01 10.69
N TYR A 84 -4.62 -22.29 9.61
CA TYR A 84 -3.25 -21.94 9.28
C TYR A 84 -2.61 -21.04 10.35
N SER A 85 -1.63 -21.58 11.09
CA SER A 85 -1.08 -20.89 12.25
C SER A 85 0.13 -20.01 11.93
N ALA A 86 0.47 -19.11 12.85
CA ALA A 86 1.71 -18.33 12.82
C ALA A 86 2.99 -19.19 12.69
N ARG A 87 2.96 -20.43 13.19
CA ARG A 87 4.07 -21.37 13.09
C ARG A 87 4.19 -21.91 11.67
N ASP A 88 3.06 -22.23 11.05
CA ASP A 88 3.00 -22.70 9.67
C ASP A 88 3.47 -21.60 8.73
N PHE A 89 2.98 -20.37 8.94
CA PHE A 89 3.45 -19.17 8.25
C PHE A 89 4.98 -19.02 8.30
N SER A 90 5.55 -19.13 9.50
CA SER A 90 7.00 -19.02 9.70
C SER A 90 7.78 -20.12 8.98
N ALA A 91 7.22 -21.32 8.88
CA ALA A 91 7.87 -22.45 8.24
C ALA A 91 7.80 -22.36 6.71
N ASP A 92 6.66 -21.92 6.17
CA ASP A 92 6.46 -21.76 4.74
C ASP A 92 7.24 -20.56 4.17
N ILE A 93 7.27 -19.42 4.88
CA ILE A 93 8.12 -18.28 4.49
C ILE A 93 9.59 -18.71 4.36
N LYS A 94 10.10 -19.52 5.30
CA LYS A 94 11.48 -19.99 5.24
C LYS A 94 11.75 -20.84 4.00
N GLN A 95 10.79 -21.66 3.58
CA GLN A 95 10.89 -22.44 2.35
C GLN A 95 10.90 -21.54 1.13
N ILE A 96 10.00 -20.56 1.05
CA ILE A 96 9.94 -19.58 -0.05
C ILE A 96 11.24 -18.80 -0.16
N LEU A 97 11.76 -18.26 0.96
CA LEU A 97 13.02 -17.52 0.97
C LEU A 97 14.20 -18.40 0.53
N ALA A 98 14.23 -19.68 0.89
CA ALA A 98 15.28 -20.60 0.47
C ALA A 98 15.27 -20.85 -1.05
N LEU A 99 14.10 -20.78 -1.70
CA LEU A 99 13.94 -20.91 -3.15
C LEU A 99 14.26 -19.62 -3.90
N LEU A 100 13.95 -18.46 -3.31
CA LEU A 100 14.22 -17.16 -3.92
C LEU A 100 15.71 -16.78 -3.87
N LYS A 101 16.42 -17.15 -2.79
CA LYS A 101 17.85 -16.82 -2.60
C LYS A 101 18.75 -17.19 -3.79
N PRO A 102 18.70 -18.40 -4.37
CA PRO A 102 19.59 -18.79 -5.47
C PRO A 102 19.25 -18.13 -6.82
N LEU A 103 18.13 -17.42 -6.96
CA LEU A 103 17.75 -16.76 -8.22
C LEU A 103 18.66 -15.59 -8.60
N SER A 104 19.43 -15.06 -7.63
CA SER A 104 20.34 -13.94 -7.84
C SER A 104 21.58 -14.09 -6.97
N SER A 105 22.72 -13.59 -7.45
CA SER A 105 23.92 -13.41 -6.63
C SER A 105 23.82 -12.20 -5.69
N LYS A 106 22.78 -11.37 -5.84
CA LYS A 106 22.49 -10.20 -5.01
C LYS A 106 21.83 -10.59 -3.68
N ARG A 107 21.81 -9.65 -2.74
CA ARG A 107 21.15 -9.85 -1.44
C ARG A 107 19.63 -9.86 -1.63
N LEU A 108 18.98 -10.97 -1.29
CA LEU A 108 17.52 -11.11 -1.40
C LEU A 108 16.80 -10.21 -0.39
N LYS A 109 15.76 -9.51 -0.85
CA LYS A 109 14.78 -8.82 -0.02
C LYS A 109 13.36 -9.11 -0.54
N LEU A 110 12.61 -9.94 0.19
CA LEU A 110 11.17 -10.09 -0.01
C LEU A 110 10.48 -8.90 0.69
N VAL A 111 9.88 -8.02 -0.10
CA VAL A 111 9.27 -6.76 0.35
C VAL A 111 7.76 -6.96 0.44
N MET A 112 7.23 -7.02 1.66
CA MET A 112 5.81 -7.17 1.93
C MET A 112 5.14 -5.79 2.02
N LEU A 113 4.32 -5.47 1.04
CA LEU A 113 3.55 -4.23 0.94
C LEU A 113 2.15 -4.52 1.47
N ILE A 114 1.91 -4.21 2.75
CA ILE A 114 0.70 -4.61 3.46
C ILE A 114 -0.24 -3.41 3.55
N ASP A 115 -1.38 -3.46 2.89
CA ASP A 115 -2.40 -2.42 2.94
C ASP A 115 -3.47 -2.70 4.02
N GLU A 116 -4.18 -1.65 4.42
CA GLU A 116 -5.27 -1.66 5.41
C GLU A 116 -4.89 -2.36 6.73
N VAL A 117 -3.71 -2.05 7.28
CA VAL A 117 -3.28 -2.59 8.58
C VAL A 117 -4.15 -2.12 9.76
N ASP A 118 -5.09 -1.21 9.52
CA ASP A 118 -6.14 -0.83 10.45
C ASP A 118 -6.94 -2.03 10.97
N GLU A 119 -7.05 -3.12 10.21
CA GLU A 119 -7.72 -4.37 10.62
C GLU A 119 -7.07 -5.00 11.86
N LEU A 120 -5.75 -4.82 12.04
CA LEU A 120 -5.01 -5.30 13.21
C LEU A 120 -5.50 -4.67 14.52
N ASN A 121 -6.19 -3.53 14.46
CA ASN A 121 -6.79 -2.87 15.64
C ASN A 121 -7.96 -3.65 16.24
N ALA A 122 -8.63 -4.48 15.44
CA ALA A 122 -9.75 -5.30 15.86
C ALA A 122 -9.30 -6.67 16.39
N TYR A 123 -8.04 -7.04 16.18
CA TYR A 123 -7.51 -8.34 16.56
C TYR A 123 -7.16 -8.42 18.05
N SER A 124 -7.14 -9.64 18.56
CA SER A 124 -6.73 -9.95 19.92
C SER A 124 -5.24 -9.65 20.15
N GLU A 125 -4.89 -9.32 21.39
CA GLU A 125 -3.49 -9.14 21.81
C GLU A 125 -2.63 -10.37 21.50
N ARG A 126 -3.22 -11.57 21.58
CA ARG A 126 -2.52 -12.82 21.23
C ARG A 126 -2.12 -12.88 19.76
N ALA A 127 -2.97 -12.39 18.84
CA ALA A 127 -2.61 -12.29 17.43
C ALA A 127 -1.50 -11.26 17.21
N ASN A 128 -1.58 -10.10 17.85
CA ASN A 128 -0.55 -9.07 17.80
C ASN A 128 0.82 -9.55 18.36
N GLN A 129 0.83 -10.38 19.40
CA GLN A 129 2.05 -11.01 19.90
C GLN A 129 2.64 -12.04 18.93
N LYS A 130 1.80 -12.83 18.25
CA LYS A 130 2.26 -13.76 17.21
C LYS A 130 2.86 -13.00 16.04
N LEU A 131 2.19 -11.95 15.58
CA LEU A 131 2.66 -11.00 14.57
C LEU A 131 4.05 -10.49 14.97
N ARG A 132 4.17 -9.87 16.16
CA ARG A 132 5.47 -9.43 16.71
C ARG A 132 6.54 -10.50 16.65
N SER A 133 6.23 -11.72 17.07
CA SER A 133 7.21 -12.81 17.09
C SER A 133 7.74 -13.17 15.70
N ILE A 134 6.89 -13.08 14.68
CA ILE A 134 7.25 -13.26 13.27
C ILE A 134 8.10 -12.08 12.79
N PHE A 135 7.67 -10.84 13.10
CA PHE A 135 8.44 -9.64 12.77
C PHE A 135 9.84 -9.67 13.37
N MET A 136 9.98 -10.04 14.65
CA MET A 136 11.29 -10.04 15.30
C MET A 136 12.18 -11.22 14.96
N LYS A 137 11.64 -12.44 14.80
CA LYS A 137 12.47 -13.64 14.55
C LYS A 137 12.79 -13.85 13.09
N THR A 138 11.92 -13.42 12.17
CA THR A 138 12.01 -13.76 10.75
C THR A 138 12.52 -12.60 9.89
N PHE A 139 12.37 -11.33 10.32
CA PHE A 139 12.76 -10.16 9.50
C PHE A 139 14.22 -9.77 9.52
N ALA A 140 15.07 -10.50 10.27
CA ALA A 140 16.40 -10.02 10.57
C ALA A 140 17.31 -9.84 9.33
N GLU A 141 17.06 -10.51 8.20
CA GLU A 141 17.95 -10.42 7.04
C GLU A 141 17.29 -10.24 5.67
N ASN A 142 16.21 -10.98 5.36
CA ASN A 142 15.71 -11.08 3.98
C ASN A 142 14.26 -10.57 3.80
N LEU A 143 13.61 -10.09 4.86
CA LEU A 143 12.26 -9.53 4.79
C LEU A 143 12.29 -8.03 5.05
N VAL A 144 11.45 -7.30 4.34
CA VAL A 144 11.13 -5.89 4.59
C VAL A 144 9.61 -5.78 4.57
N ALA A 145 9.02 -5.02 5.49
CA ALA A 145 7.61 -4.68 5.41
C ALA A 145 7.42 -3.17 5.23
N VAL A 146 6.50 -2.83 4.33
CA VAL A 146 5.95 -1.48 4.19
C VAL A 146 4.46 -1.61 4.42
N MET A 147 3.95 -0.97 5.47
CA MET A 147 2.55 -1.06 5.87
C MET A 147 1.84 0.25 5.54
N SER A 148 0.56 0.21 5.17
CA SER A 148 -0.30 1.39 5.14
C SER A 148 -1.52 1.25 6.02
N GLY A 149 -1.84 2.32 6.75
CA GLY A 149 -3.05 2.39 7.55
C GLY A 149 -3.44 3.84 7.87
N SER A 150 -4.64 4.03 8.41
CA SER A 150 -5.12 5.33 8.86
C SER A 150 -4.75 5.62 10.30
N PHE A 151 -4.89 4.62 11.15
CA PHE A 151 -4.61 4.70 12.56
C PHE A 151 -4.26 3.32 13.10
N ILE A 152 -3.20 3.23 13.90
CA ILE A 152 -2.97 2.04 14.74
C ILE A 152 -3.31 2.41 16.18
N ARG A 153 -4.13 1.58 16.82
CA ARG A 153 -4.38 1.63 18.25
C ARG A 153 -3.06 1.43 18.99
N LYS A 154 -2.46 2.52 19.48
CA LYS A 154 -1.25 2.51 20.32
C LYS A 154 -1.52 2.03 21.76
N ARG A 155 -2.65 1.35 22.01
CA ARG A 155 -2.97 0.78 23.32
C ARG A 155 -2.44 -0.65 23.38
N TRP A 156 -1.42 -0.84 24.21
CA TRP A 156 -0.70 -2.10 24.34
C TRP A 156 -0.66 -2.51 25.80
N GLU A 157 -1.21 -3.68 26.11
CA GLU A 157 -1.39 -4.14 27.49
C GLU A 157 -0.41 -5.26 27.87
N SER A 158 0.46 -5.70 26.94
CA SER A 158 1.48 -6.72 27.23
C SER A 158 2.85 -6.14 27.60
N GLU A 159 3.65 -6.90 28.34
CA GLU A 159 4.96 -6.47 28.88
C GLU A 159 6.03 -6.18 27.80
N GLY A 160 5.83 -6.64 26.56
CA GLY A 160 6.78 -6.44 25.47
C GLY A 160 6.60 -5.11 24.72
N SER A 161 7.63 -4.63 24.01
CA SER A 161 7.45 -3.49 23.10
C SER A 161 6.48 -3.84 21.95
N PRO A 162 5.45 -3.01 21.68
CA PRO A 162 4.50 -3.22 20.60
C PRO A 162 5.15 -3.42 19.23
N TRP A 163 4.47 -4.11 18.32
CA TRP A 163 5.01 -4.37 16.99
C TRP A 163 5.12 -3.13 16.11
N TYR A 164 4.27 -2.13 16.29
CA TYR A 164 4.32 -0.90 15.51
C TYR A 164 5.59 -0.08 15.79
N ASN A 165 6.25 -0.27 16.95
CA ASN A 165 7.53 0.37 17.26
C ASN A 165 8.70 -0.09 16.37
N PHE A 166 8.53 -1.17 15.60
CA PHE A 166 9.54 -1.61 14.63
C PHE A 166 9.48 -0.83 13.31
N PHE A 167 8.44 -0.02 13.13
CA PHE A 167 8.20 0.69 11.89
C PHE A 167 8.53 2.16 12.05
N GLU A 168 9.25 2.70 11.07
CA GLU A 168 9.41 4.14 10.93
C GLU A 168 8.11 4.71 10.34
N GLU A 169 7.45 5.58 11.11
CA GLU A 169 6.18 6.20 10.71
C GLU A 169 6.44 7.35 9.71
N ILE A 170 5.93 7.21 8.49
CA ILE A 170 5.96 8.21 7.42
C ILE A 170 4.54 8.76 7.23
N PRO A 171 4.28 10.05 7.56
CA PRO A 171 3.00 10.67 7.26
C PRO A 171 2.80 10.82 5.75
N VAL A 172 1.58 10.59 5.30
CA VAL A 172 1.09 11.04 4.00
C VAL A 172 0.16 12.21 4.25
N ASP A 173 0.69 13.40 4.05
CA ASP A 173 -0.03 14.66 4.16
C ASP A 173 -0.40 15.22 2.77
N SER A 174 -1.01 16.40 2.76
CA SER A 174 -1.23 17.19 1.55
C SER A 174 0.09 17.41 0.79
N ILE A 175 0.05 17.31 -0.54
CA ILE A 175 1.24 17.56 -1.37
C ILE A 175 1.43 19.07 -1.59
N ASP A 176 2.64 19.47 -1.96
CA ASP A 176 2.87 20.88 -2.33
C ASP A 176 2.11 21.25 -3.62
N ARG A 177 1.97 22.55 -3.86
CA ARG A 177 1.25 23.07 -5.03
C ARG A 177 1.83 22.56 -6.34
N GLN A 178 3.16 22.45 -6.46
CA GLN A 178 3.81 22.05 -7.70
C GLN A 178 3.53 20.57 -8.02
N ALA A 179 3.58 19.71 -7.01
CA ALA A 179 3.17 18.31 -7.10
C ALA A 179 1.67 18.18 -7.39
N ALA A 180 0.83 19.02 -6.79
CA ALA A 180 -0.60 19.06 -7.07
C ALA A 180 -0.90 19.43 -8.53
N GLU A 181 -0.24 20.45 -9.07
CA GLU A 181 -0.33 20.83 -10.49
C GLU A 181 0.14 19.70 -11.41
N ALA A 182 1.24 19.02 -11.06
CA ALA A 182 1.74 17.89 -11.81
C ALA A 182 0.72 16.74 -11.83
N LEU A 183 0.11 16.44 -10.67
CA LEU A 183 -0.92 15.41 -10.53
C LEU A 183 -2.16 15.70 -11.37
N ILE A 184 -2.52 16.98 -11.55
CA ILE A 184 -3.64 17.41 -12.40
C ILE A 184 -3.30 17.31 -13.89
N ARG A 185 -2.13 17.82 -14.27
CA ARG A 185 -1.80 18.08 -15.68
C ARG A 185 -1.11 16.92 -16.39
N GLN A 186 -0.22 16.20 -15.71
CA GLN A 186 0.60 15.18 -16.36
C GLN A 186 -0.22 13.99 -16.89
N PRO A 187 -1.22 13.44 -16.15
CA PRO A 187 -1.95 12.26 -16.60
C PRO A 187 -2.72 12.47 -17.91
N VAL A 188 -3.12 13.70 -18.21
CA VAL A 188 -3.90 14.05 -19.41
C VAL A 188 -3.10 14.83 -20.45
N LYS A 189 -1.78 14.95 -20.28
CA LYS A 189 -0.92 15.74 -21.16
C LYS A 189 -1.06 15.27 -22.61
N GLY A 190 -1.39 16.19 -23.51
CA GLY A 190 -1.63 15.89 -24.93
C GLY A 190 -3.05 15.40 -25.25
N ILE A 191 -3.87 15.09 -24.25
CA ILE A 191 -5.26 14.68 -24.41
C ILE A 191 -6.20 15.84 -24.07
N PHE A 192 -6.13 16.33 -22.84
CA PHE A 192 -6.92 17.45 -22.33
C PHE A 192 -6.02 18.59 -21.86
N ARG A 193 -6.55 19.81 -21.86
CA ARG A 193 -5.86 21.01 -21.36
C ARG A 193 -6.70 21.67 -20.28
N TYR A 194 -6.13 21.84 -19.09
CA TYR A 194 -6.71 22.67 -18.05
C TYR A 194 -6.33 24.13 -18.24
N GLU A 195 -7.29 25.03 -18.03
CA GLU A 195 -7.02 26.45 -17.80
C GLU A 195 -6.36 26.66 -16.44
N ALA A 196 -5.59 27.75 -16.29
CA ALA A 196 -4.92 28.06 -15.02
C ALA A 196 -5.93 28.17 -13.86
N ALA A 197 -7.02 28.92 -14.07
CA ALA A 197 -8.07 29.08 -13.07
C ALA A 197 -8.75 27.75 -12.67
N ALA A 198 -8.84 26.77 -13.58
CA ALA A 198 -9.37 25.45 -13.26
C ALA A 198 -8.43 24.69 -12.31
N VAL A 199 -7.12 24.74 -12.61
CA VAL A 199 -6.08 24.11 -11.77
C VAL A 199 -6.06 24.75 -10.38
N ASP A 200 -6.09 26.07 -10.31
CA ASP A 200 -6.07 26.81 -9.06
C ASP A 200 -7.25 26.43 -8.16
N LYS A 201 -8.46 26.34 -8.73
CA LYS A 201 -9.66 25.91 -7.99
C LYS A 201 -9.63 24.46 -7.55
N ILE A 202 -9.11 23.54 -8.37
CA ILE A 202 -8.97 22.13 -7.96
C ILE A 202 -8.04 22.04 -6.76
N ILE A 203 -6.91 22.77 -6.79
CA ILE A 203 -5.96 22.81 -5.70
C ILE A 203 -6.58 23.40 -4.42
N GLU A 204 -7.28 24.52 -4.55
CA GLU A 204 -8.00 25.17 -3.45
C GLU A 204 -9.04 24.23 -2.82
N TYR A 205 -9.93 23.64 -3.63
CA TYR A 205 -11.02 22.80 -3.12
C TYR A 205 -10.57 21.41 -2.66
N SER A 206 -9.37 20.98 -3.03
CA SER A 206 -8.82 19.69 -2.59
C SER A 206 -7.95 19.81 -1.35
N ASP A 207 -7.63 21.02 -0.88
CA ASP A 207 -6.60 21.27 0.15
C ASP A 207 -5.25 20.60 -0.19
N ASN A 208 -4.93 20.50 -1.49
CA ASN A 208 -3.80 19.73 -2.02
C ASN A 208 -3.79 18.23 -1.62
N VAL A 209 -4.92 17.64 -1.28
CA VAL A 209 -5.02 16.20 -0.99
C VAL A 209 -5.03 15.42 -2.32
N PRO A 210 -4.05 14.51 -2.57
CA PRO A 210 -3.90 13.83 -3.87
C PRO A 210 -5.17 13.15 -4.39
N TYR A 211 -5.89 12.44 -3.53
CA TYR A 211 -7.13 11.78 -3.93
C TYR A 211 -8.26 12.75 -4.26
N ARG A 212 -8.42 13.83 -3.51
CA ARG A 212 -9.43 14.86 -3.81
C ARG A 212 -9.14 15.48 -5.17
N ILE A 213 -7.86 15.81 -5.43
CA ILE A 213 -7.39 16.27 -6.74
C ILE A 213 -7.82 15.29 -7.84
N GLN A 214 -7.47 14.01 -7.68
CA GLN A 214 -7.80 12.98 -8.66
C GLN A 214 -9.31 12.80 -8.86
N LYS A 215 -10.10 12.86 -7.78
CA LYS A 215 -11.56 12.73 -7.81
C LYS A 215 -12.21 13.90 -8.53
N PHE A 216 -11.72 15.13 -8.31
CA PHE A 216 -12.08 16.29 -9.13
C PHE A 216 -11.75 16.01 -10.60
N CYS A 217 -10.51 15.64 -10.91
CA CYS A 217 -10.09 15.38 -12.29
C CYS A 217 -10.96 14.33 -12.99
N VAL A 218 -11.24 13.18 -12.36
CA VAL A 218 -12.07 12.12 -12.94
C VAL A 218 -13.49 12.61 -13.21
N ASN A 219 -14.16 13.24 -12.23
CA ASN A 219 -15.51 13.77 -12.42
C ASN A 219 -15.57 14.87 -13.48
N ILE A 220 -14.51 15.69 -13.58
CA ILE A 220 -14.42 16.74 -14.57
C ILE A 220 -14.26 16.17 -15.97
N ILE A 221 -13.30 15.26 -16.13
CA ILE A 221 -13.00 14.62 -17.42
C ILE A 221 -14.22 13.87 -17.95
N SER A 222 -14.98 13.16 -17.09
CA SER A 222 -16.18 12.44 -17.50
C SER A 222 -17.17 13.33 -18.26
N HIS A 223 -17.52 14.50 -17.72
CA HIS A 223 -18.50 15.38 -18.36
C HIS A 223 -17.91 16.22 -19.51
N VAL A 224 -16.60 16.52 -19.47
CA VAL A 224 -15.90 17.18 -20.60
C VAL A 224 -15.86 16.27 -21.82
N ILE A 225 -15.69 14.96 -21.61
CA ILE A 225 -15.80 13.93 -22.65
C ILE A 225 -17.23 13.91 -23.23
N GLU A 226 -18.25 13.88 -22.38
CA GLU A 226 -19.66 13.93 -22.81
C GLU A 226 -19.97 15.18 -23.65
N ALA A 227 -19.43 16.32 -23.23
CA ALA A 227 -19.54 17.59 -23.95
C ALA A 227 -18.66 17.68 -25.21
N ARG A 228 -17.88 16.63 -25.54
CA ARG A 228 -16.92 16.57 -26.65
C ARG A 228 -15.93 17.74 -26.69
N ARG A 229 -15.55 18.24 -25.50
CA ARG A 229 -14.55 19.29 -25.33
C ARG A 229 -13.20 18.70 -24.97
N ARG A 230 -12.15 19.49 -25.14
CA ARG A 230 -10.77 19.14 -24.73
C ARG A 230 -10.13 20.16 -23.78
N VAL A 231 -10.83 21.26 -23.54
CA VAL A 231 -10.43 22.33 -22.61
C VAL A 231 -11.32 22.26 -21.39
N ILE A 232 -10.68 22.22 -20.23
CA ILE A 232 -11.31 22.17 -18.91
C ILE A 232 -11.23 23.56 -18.29
N THR A 233 -12.40 24.11 -17.95
CA THR A 233 -12.54 25.47 -17.43
C THR A 233 -12.80 25.50 -15.93
N ALA A 234 -12.73 26.67 -15.31
CA ALA A 234 -13.10 26.85 -13.91
C ALA A 234 -14.59 26.52 -13.63
N GLU A 235 -15.47 26.60 -14.63
CA GLU A 235 -16.88 26.26 -14.49
C GLU A 235 -17.09 24.74 -14.37
N ASP A 236 -16.29 23.96 -15.11
CA ASP A 236 -16.29 22.50 -15.02
C ASP A 236 -15.93 22.04 -13.58
N VAL A 237 -15.01 22.77 -12.92
CA VAL A 237 -14.62 22.53 -11.52
C VAL A 237 -15.77 22.83 -10.56
N GLU A 238 -16.47 23.95 -10.75
CA GLU A 238 -17.63 24.30 -9.91
C GLU A 238 -18.76 23.28 -10.01
N ARG A 239 -19.03 22.78 -11.22
CA ARG A 239 -20.03 21.73 -11.44
C ARG A 239 -19.64 20.43 -10.73
N ALA A 240 -18.35 20.10 -10.69
CA ALA A 240 -17.87 18.92 -9.99
C ALA A 240 -17.84 19.08 -8.45
N LYS A 241 -17.79 20.32 -7.94
CA LYS A 241 -17.63 20.62 -6.51
C LYS A 241 -18.63 19.92 -5.61
N ALA A 242 -19.93 20.08 -5.88
CA ALA A 242 -20.99 19.49 -5.05
C ALA A 242 -20.85 17.96 -4.96
N LYS A 243 -20.65 17.30 -6.10
CA LYS A 243 -20.52 15.84 -6.19
C LYS A 243 -19.28 15.29 -5.48
N VAL A 244 -18.16 16.03 -5.53
CA VAL A 244 -16.89 15.61 -4.90
C VAL A 244 -16.94 15.80 -3.39
N LEU A 245 -17.50 16.91 -2.90
CA LEU A 245 -17.56 17.24 -1.47
C LEU A 245 -18.68 16.50 -0.72
N GLU A 246 -19.83 16.22 -1.35
CA GLU A 246 -20.93 15.45 -0.73
C GLU A 246 -20.60 13.98 -0.46
N SER A 247 -19.55 13.43 -1.10
CA SER A 247 -19.17 12.02 -0.98
C SER A 247 -18.05 11.77 0.04
N GLU A 248 -17.79 12.74 0.93
CA GLU A 248 -16.86 12.64 2.07
C GLU A 248 -17.55 12.40 3.42
N ASP A 249 -18.86 12.65 3.54
CA ASP A 249 -19.62 12.46 4.79
C ASP A 249 -20.17 11.03 5.01
N VAL A 250 -19.63 10.03 4.28
CA VAL A 250 -20.01 8.61 4.40
C VAL A 250 -18.79 7.69 4.50
#